data_AF-A0A967JYM8-F1
#
_entry.id   AF-A0A967JYM8-F1
#
_cell.length_a   1.000
_cell.length_b   1.000
_cell.length_c   1.000
_cell.angle_alpha   90.00
_cell.angle_beta   90.00
_cell.angle_gamma   90.00
#
_symmetry.space_group_name_H-M   'P 1'
#
loop_
_entity.id
_entity.type
_entity.pdbx_description
1 polymer ?
#
loop_
_entity_poly.entity_id
_entity_poly.type
_entity_poly.pdbx_seq_one_letter_code
_entity_poly.pdbx_strand_id
1 'polypeptide(L)'
;RVHVAEPGVEMPGPAHASAGGDRLLCVGAVTPHKGHDVLVAALGELSDVPWSCAVAGALDVAPGFVEGLCREARRHGIAARLRFLGPLSEADLTSA
;
A
#
# COMPACT_ATOMS: atom_id res chain seq x y z
N ARG A 1 -32.80 -14.03 -17.90
CA ARG A 1 -32.57 -12.81 -17.09
C ARG A 1 -31.21 -12.94 -16.45
N VAL A 2 -30.46 -11.84 -16.35
CA VAL A 2 -29.15 -11.79 -15.68
C VAL A 2 -29.32 -10.96 -14.40
N HIS A 3 -28.68 -11.42 -13.33
CA HIS A 3 -28.63 -10.75 -12.03
C HIS A 3 -27.16 -10.57 -11.65
N VAL A 4 -26.85 -9.51 -10.91
CA VAL A 4 -25.51 -9.25 -10.37
C VAL A 4 -25.51 -9.66 -8.90
N ALA A 5 -24.47 -10.38 -8.49
CA ALA A 5 -24.16 -10.61 -7.09
C ALA A 5 -22.85 -9.88 -6.79
N GLU A 6 -22.91 -8.85 -5.96
CA GLU A 6 -21.75 -8.04 -5.61
C GLU A 6 -20.87 -8.77 -4.58
N PRO A 7 -19.53 -8.75 -4.75
CA PRO A 7 -18.62 -9.28 -3.73
C PRO A 7 -18.77 -8.53 -2.40
N GLY A 8 -18.71 -9.26 -1.29
CA GLY A 8 -18.78 -8.70 0.07
C GLY A 8 -17.79 -9.38 1.00
N VAL A 9 -17.56 -8.75 2.15
CA VAL A 9 -16.74 -9.26 3.25
C VAL A 9 -17.50 -9.06 4.56
N GLU A 10 -17.29 -9.92 5.54
CA GLU A 10 -17.79 -9.70 6.89
C GLU A 10 -17.07 -8.49 7.49
N MET A 11 -17.83 -7.46 7.90
CA MET A 11 -17.23 -6.24 8.43
C MET A 11 -16.80 -6.47 9.89
N PRO A 12 -15.50 -6.35 10.21
CA PRO A 12 -15.06 -6.39 11.60
C PRO A 12 -15.53 -5.13 12.34
N GLY A 13 -15.46 -5.18 13.68
CA GLY A 13 -15.65 -3.98 14.50
C GLY A 13 -14.61 -2.90 14.20
N PRO A 14 -14.82 -1.65 14.68
CA PRO A 14 -13.89 -0.56 14.47
C PRO A 14 -12.48 -0.90 14.98
N ALA A 15 -11.45 -0.64 14.16
CA ALA A 15 -10.06 -0.77 14.59
C ALA A 15 -9.66 0.36 15.54
N HIS A 16 -8.71 0.08 16.43
CA HIS A 16 -8.09 1.13 17.24
C HIS A 16 -7.15 1.94 16.37
N ALA A 17 -7.30 3.27 16.40
CA ALA A 17 -6.41 4.17 15.70
C ALA A 17 -4.98 4.06 16.27
N SER A 18 -3.97 4.15 15.40
CA SER A 18 -2.61 4.36 15.86
C SER A 18 -2.50 5.72 16.56
N ALA A 19 -1.68 5.82 17.60
CA ALA A 19 -1.56 7.05 18.39
C ALA A 19 -1.09 8.27 17.57
N GLY A 20 -0.30 8.05 16.52
CA GLY A 20 0.29 9.11 15.70
C GLY A 20 -0.48 9.44 14.41
N GLY A 21 -1.33 8.53 13.91
CA GLY A 21 -2.02 8.73 12.62
C GLY A 21 -1.09 8.82 11.40
N ASP A 22 0.18 8.47 11.55
CA ASP A 22 1.28 8.68 10.60
C ASP A 22 1.69 7.38 9.86
N ARG A 23 1.03 6.27 10.17
CA ARG A 23 1.28 4.95 9.56
C ARG A 23 0.20 4.62 8.55
N LEU A 24 0.62 4.51 7.29
CA LEU A 24 -0.24 4.18 6.15
C LEU A 24 0.00 2.73 5.73
N LEU A 25 -1.07 2.04 5.36
CA LEU A 25 -1.03 0.67 4.82
C LEU A 25 -1.76 0.64 3.48
N CYS A 26 -1.10 0.13 2.44
CA CYS A 26 -1.68 -0.16 1.14
C CYS A 26 -1.62 -1.67 0.90
N VAL A 27 -2.76 -2.30 0.62
CA VAL A 27 -2.88 -3.75 0.45
C VAL A 27 -3.31 -4.09 -0.97
N GLY A 28 -2.52 -4.91 -1.66
CA GLY A 28 -2.81 -5.41 -3.00
C GLY A 28 -1.56 -5.76 -3.78
N ALA A 29 -1.69 -6.63 -4.79
CA ALA A 29 -0.60 -6.93 -5.70
C ALA A 29 -0.07 -5.64 -6.36
N VAL A 30 1.24 -5.45 -6.34
CA VAL A 30 1.89 -4.22 -6.81
C VAL A 30 1.98 -4.25 -8.34
N THR A 31 0.88 -3.83 -8.97
CA THR A 31 0.66 -3.87 -10.41
C THR A 31 0.14 -2.52 -10.93
N PRO A 32 0.34 -2.19 -12.22
CA PRO A 32 0.04 -0.85 -12.74
C PRO A 32 -1.39 -0.37 -12.53
N HIS A 33 -2.38 -1.26 -12.70
CA HIS A 33 -3.80 -0.91 -12.56
C HIS A 33 -4.27 -0.71 -11.11
N LYS A 34 -3.38 -0.87 -10.13
CA LYS A 34 -3.68 -0.68 -8.70
C LYS A 34 -3.29 0.70 -8.16
N GLY A 35 -2.73 1.57 -8.99
CA GLY A 35 -2.50 2.99 -8.64
C GLY A 35 -1.36 3.24 -7.64
N HIS A 36 -0.43 2.30 -7.46
CA HIS A 36 0.71 2.49 -6.55
C HIS A 36 1.66 3.61 -7.02
N ASP A 37 1.69 3.90 -8.31
CA ASP A 37 2.39 5.04 -8.90
C ASP A 37 1.78 6.37 -8.44
N VAL A 38 0.45 6.48 -8.47
CA VAL A 38 -0.28 7.64 -7.96
C VAL A 38 -0.04 7.82 -6.46
N LEU A 39 -0.07 6.72 -5.70
CA LEU A 39 0.24 6.75 -4.26
C LEU A 39 1.65 7.29 -3.99
N VAL A 40 2.68 6.76 -4.68
CA VAL A 40 4.06 7.19 -4.47
C VAL A 40 4.27 8.66 -4.84
N ALA A 41 3.65 9.12 -5.94
CA ALA A 41 3.70 10.52 -6.35
C ALA A 41 3.06 11.44 -5.29
N ALA A 42 1.85 11.11 -4.82
CA ALA A 42 1.14 11.89 -3.81
C ALA A 42 1.91 11.95 -2.47
N LEU A 43 2.49 10.83 -2.05
CA LEU A 43 3.34 10.80 -0.85
C LEU A 43 4.62 11.63 -1.02
N GLY A 44 5.13 11.76 -2.24
CA GLY A 44 6.25 12.64 -2.57
C GLY A 44 5.94 14.11 -2.31
N GLU A 45 4.69 14.54 -2.50
CA GLU A 45 4.24 15.90 -2.22
C GLU A 45 4.10 16.18 -0.71
N LEU A 46 3.95 15.14 0.11
CA LEU A 46 3.75 15.23 1.56
C LEU A 46 5.07 15.03 2.34
N SER A 47 6.19 15.46 1.79
CA SER A 47 7.52 15.21 2.37
C SER A 47 7.78 15.95 3.70
N ASP A 48 7.05 17.04 3.95
CA ASP A 48 7.14 17.94 5.11
C ASP A 48 6.39 17.44 6.36
N VAL A 49 5.46 16.49 6.20
CA VAL A 49 4.75 15.84 7.31
C VAL A 49 5.38 14.49 7.66
N PRO A 50 5.41 14.09 8.95
CA PRO A 50 5.93 12.80 9.35
C PRO A 50 4.94 11.69 8.97
N TRP A 51 5.41 10.73 8.16
CA TRP A 51 4.66 9.51 7.84
C TRP A 51 5.58 8.35 7.48
N SER A 52 5.03 7.14 7.56
CA SER A 52 5.58 5.91 6.98
C SER A 52 4.48 5.15 6.25
N CYS A 53 4.83 4.44 5.18
CA CYS A 53 3.87 3.68 4.39
C CYS A 53 4.41 2.27 4.11
N ALA A 54 3.59 1.28 4.45
CA ALA A 54 3.80 -0.11 4.11
C ALA A 54 2.91 -0.52 2.92
N VAL A 55 3.49 -1.24 1.96
CA VAL A 55 2.79 -1.83 0.82
C VAL A 55 2.88 -3.35 0.93
N ALA A 56 1.74 -4.00 1.18
CA ALA A 56 1.62 -5.44 1.34
C ALA A 56 0.93 -6.08 0.12
N GLY A 57 1.60 -7.01 -0.52
CA GLY A 57 1.09 -7.73 -1.69
C GLY A 57 2.19 -8.21 -2.63
N ALA A 58 1.79 -8.99 -3.63
CA ALA A 58 2.72 -9.60 -4.58
C ALA A 58 3.59 -8.56 -5.31
N LEU A 59 4.91 -8.80 -5.34
CA LEU A 59 5.92 -7.95 -5.98
C LEU A 59 6.47 -8.57 -7.27
N ASP A 60 6.19 -9.84 -7.50
CA ASP A 60 6.69 -10.69 -8.58
C ASP A 60 5.78 -10.71 -9.81
N VAL A 61 4.53 -10.25 -9.68
CA VAL A 61 3.58 -10.16 -10.81
C VAL A 61 4.03 -9.12 -11.84
N ALA A 62 4.62 -8.01 -11.39
CA ALA A 62 5.10 -6.93 -12.26
C ALA A 62 6.41 -6.31 -11.71
N PRO A 63 7.53 -7.06 -11.68
CA PRO A 63 8.75 -6.65 -10.98
C PRO A 63 9.34 -5.34 -11.54
N GLY A 64 9.27 -5.12 -12.86
CA GLY A 64 9.72 -3.86 -13.47
C GLY A 64 8.91 -2.63 -13.02
N PHE A 65 7.63 -2.83 -12.66
CA PHE A 65 6.80 -1.76 -12.09
C PHE A 65 7.24 -1.46 -10.65
N VAL A 66 7.48 -2.50 -9.83
CA VAL A 66 8.03 -2.34 -8.46
C VAL A 66 9.36 -1.59 -8.48
N GLU A 67 10.27 -1.94 -9.39
CA GLU A 67 11.54 -1.22 -9.56
C GLU A 67 11.32 0.25 -9.95
N GLY A 68 10.34 0.52 -10.81
CA GLY A 68 9.90 1.87 -11.16
C GLY A 68 9.48 2.69 -9.94
N LEU A 69 8.61 2.13 -9.11
CA LEU A 69 8.16 2.75 -7.85
C LEU A 69 9.34 3.01 -6.90
N CYS A 70 10.26 2.05 -6.77
CA CYS A 70 11.47 2.21 -5.97
C CYS A 70 12.38 3.34 -6.51
N ARG A 71 12.44 3.56 -7.82
CA ARG A 71 13.17 4.71 -8.38
C ARG A 71 12.44 6.02 -8.11
N GLU A 72 11.12 6.05 -8.25
CA GLU A 72 10.31 7.24 -8.02
C GLU A 72 10.37 7.69 -6.55
N ALA A 73 10.22 6.74 -5.62
CA ALA A 73 10.37 7.00 -4.19
C ALA A 73 11.75 7.59 -3.84
N ARG A 74 12.83 7.17 -4.52
CA ARG A 74 14.17 7.76 -4.35
C ARG A 74 14.25 9.17 -4.92
N ARG A 75 13.64 9.42 -6.09
CA ARG A 75 13.58 10.76 -6.71
C ARG A 75 12.88 11.78 -5.82
N HIS A 76 11.80 11.37 -5.15
CA HIS A 76 11.10 12.19 -4.17
C HIS A 76 11.79 12.27 -2.80
N GLY A 77 12.86 11.52 -2.56
CA GLY A 77 13.55 11.49 -1.26
C GLY A 77 12.78 10.77 -0.16
N ILE A 78 11.75 9.99 -0.49
CA ILE A 78 10.85 9.32 0.45
C ILE A 78 11.10 7.80 0.56
N ALA A 79 12.13 7.27 -0.11
CA ALA A 79 12.41 5.84 -0.14
C ALA A 79 12.57 5.20 1.26
N ALA A 80 13.12 5.94 2.24
CA ALA A 80 13.25 5.45 3.62
C ALA A 80 11.91 5.37 4.37
N ARG A 81 10.87 6.04 3.86
CA ARG A 81 9.52 6.06 4.44
C ARG A 81 8.58 5.03 3.80
N LEU A 82 9.01 4.36 2.73
CA LEU A 82 8.23 3.34 2.01
C LEU A 82 8.82 1.94 2.22
N ARG A 83 7.97 0.97 2.58
CA ARG A 83 8.35 -0.43 2.75
C ARG A 83 7.47 -1.34 1.89
N PHE A 84 8.07 -2.02 0.92
CA PHE A 84 7.42 -3.09 0.17
C PHE A 84 7.62 -4.41 0.92
N LEU A 85 6.55 -4.92 1.53
CA LEU A 85 6.61 -6.08 2.44
C LEU A 85 6.50 -7.43 1.70
N GLY A 86 5.98 -7.41 0.47
CA GLY A 86 5.60 -8.65 -0.22
C GLY A 86 4.25 -9.18 0.25
N PRO A 87 3.85 -10.38 -0.22
CA PRO A 87 2.65 -11.05 0.28
C PRO A 87 2.76 -11.33 1.78
N LEU A 88 1.69 -11.06 2.52
CA LEU A 88 1.59 -11.36 3.95
C LEU A 88 0.52 -12.42 4.17
N SER A 89 0.70 -13.23 5.21
CA SER A 89 -0.40 -14.04 5.74
C SER A 89 -1.46 -13.14 6.39
N GLU A 90 -2.65 -13.68 6.64
CA GLU A 90 -3.71 -12.95 7.35
C GLU A 90 -3.26 -12.51 8.75
N ALA A 91 -2.55 -13.38 9.47
CA ALA A 91 -2.03 -13.09 10.80
C ALA A 91 -1.00 -11.94 10.76
N ASP A 92 -0.07 -11.99 9.79
CA ASP A 92 0.94 -10.93 9.63
C ASP A 92 0.28 -9.60 9.25
N LEU A 93 -0.69 -9.62 8.33
CA LEU A 93 -1.41 -8.42 7.88
C LEU A 93 -2.21 -7.77 9.01
N THR A 94 -2.79 -8.56 9.92
CA THR A 94 -3.54 -8.05 11.08
C THR A 94 -2.62 -7.34 12.08
N SER A 95 -1.32 -7.63 12.04
CA SER A 95 -0.30 -7.05 12.94
C SER A 95 0.52 -5.92 12.32
N ALA A 96 0.35 -5.65 11.02
CA ALA A 96 1.09 -4.63 10.27
C ALA A 96 0.61 -3.21 10.59
#